data_AF-A0A8T2XXB7-F1
#
_entry.id   AF-A0A8T2XXB7-F1
#
_cell.length_a   1.000
_cell.length_b   1.000
_cell.length_c   1.000
_cell.angle_alpha   90.00
_cell.angle_beta   90.00
_cell.angle_gamma   90.00
#
_symmetry.space_group_name_H-M   'P 1'
#
loop_
_entity.id
_entity.type
_entity.pdbx_description
1 polymer ?
#
loop_
_entity_poly.entity_id
_entity_poly.type
_entity_poly.pdbx_seq_one_letter_code
_entity_poly.pdbx_strand_id
1 'polypeptide(L)'
;MEDRKQALVSRLLQYALIHEVLGIPYNEIVIKRTFEGKPYLECSKVGVEFPNFNFNVSHHGDYVAIASEPLCLVGVDVVCCTEPEKEPVPEFIENFSSYFSSLEWDNIINTGTSDEILVDFYRYWCLKEAFVKAVGSGLAYGVDKVEFHHTNWTNISVKVDGEPLTEWRFWLFKLPERHWVAVARGHPRFATENYKRTICKAEFDAEEYHKGLNLPNVAFVTRIIEQLIPVSHGEERPTMQDICSDCLHLSSREA
;
A
#
# COMPACT_ATOMS: atom_id res chain seq x y z
N MET A 1 -20.12 -9.15 9.53
CA MET A 1 -20.90 -8.43 8.49
C MET A 1 -20.07 -7.30 7.89
N GLU A 2 -19.23 -6.66 8.72
CA GLU A 2 -18.32 -5.60 8.30
C GLU A 2 -17.22 -6.05 7.32
N ASP A 3 -16.53 -7.14 7.62
CA ASP A 3 -15.48 -7.69 6.75
C ASP A 3 -16.02 -8.03 5.35
N ARG A 4 -17.29 -8.42 5.25
CA ARG A 4 -17.94 -8.71 3.94
C ARG A 4 -18.16 -7.44 3.13
N LYS A 5 -18.50 -6.31 3.80
CA LYS A 5 -18.64 -5.02 3.14
C LYS A 5 -17.28 -4.51 2.67
N GLN A 6 -16.28 -4.54 3.54
CA GLN A 6 -14.90 -4.14 3.19
C GLN A 6 -14.33 -4.98 2.06
N ALA A 7 -14.55 -6.30 2.06
CA ALA A 7 -14.12 -7.17 0.97
C ALA A 7 -14.81 -6.83 -0.36
N LEU A 8 -16.11 -6.49 -0.33
CA LEU A 8 -16.84 -6.06 -1.52
C LEU A 8 -16.32 -4.71 -2.04
N VAL A 9 -16.18 -3.71 -1.17
CA VAL A 9 -15.66 -2.38 -1.52
C VAL A 9 -14.23 -2.49 -2.03
N SER A 10 -13.38 -3.32 -1.40
CA SER A 10 -12.03 -3.63 -1.88
C SER A 10 -12.04 -4.18 -3.30
N ARG A 11 -13.00 -5.06 -3.64
CA ARG A 11 -13.14 -5.59 -4.99
C ARG A 11 -13.62 -4.53 -5.97
N LEU A 12 -14.61 -3.72 -5.60
CA LEU A 12 -15.12 -2.63 -6.43
C LEU A 12 -14.04 -1.59 -6.73
N LEU A 13 -13.26 -1.18 -5.72
CA LEU A 13 -12.14 -0.26 -5.88
C LEU A 13 -11.10 -0.77 -6.89
N GLN A 14 -10.80 -2.08 -6.88
CA GLN A 14 -9.89 -2.65 -7.88
C GLN A 14 -10.45 -2.53 -9.30
N TYR A 15 -11.74 -2.79 -9.50
CA TYR A 15 -12.37 -2.67 -10.82
C TYR A 15 -12.44 -1.22 -11.28
N ALA A 16 -12.86 -0.31 -10.39
CA ALA A 16 -12.91 1.12 -10.65
C ALA A 16 -11.54 1.65 -11.07
N LEU A 17 -10.51 1.37 -10.28
CA LEU A 17 -9.15 1.78 -10.54
C LEU A 17 -8.65 1.26 -11.90
N ILE A 18 -8.83 -0.03 -12.19
CA ILE A 18 -8.38 -0.62 -13.46
C ILE A 18 -9.13 -0.02 -14.65
N HIS A 19 -10.44 0.20 -14.50
CA HIS A 19 -11.27 0.78 -15.53
C HIS A 19 -10.88 2.24 -15.82
N GLU A 20 -10.73 3.04 -14.78
CA GLU A 20 -10.34 4.46 -14.86
C GLU A 20 -8.96 4.58 -15.50
N VAL A 21 -7.96 3.86 -14.97
CA VAL A 21 -6.57 3.97 -15.43
C VAL A 21 -6.35 3.37 -16.82
N LEU A 22 -6.93 2.21 -17.13
CA LEU A 22 -6.61 1.46 -18.37
C LEU A 22 -7.72 1.53 -19.42
N GLY A 23 -8.87 2.11 -19.10
CA GLY A 23 -10.05 2.12 -19.98
C GLY A 23 -10.65 0.74 -20.24
N ILE A 24 -10.30 -0.28 -19.46
CA ILE A 24 -10.77 -1.66 -19.65
C ILE A 24 -12.22 -1.77 -19.15
N PRO A 25 -13.19 -2.23 -19.96
CA PRO A 25 -14.56 -2.45 -19.50
C PRO A 25 -14.64 -3.43 -18.33
N TYR A 26 -15.53 -3.18 -17.37
CA TYR A 26 -15.66 -3.99 -16.14
C TYR A 26 -15.82 -5.50 -16.40
N ASN A 27 -16.58 -5.87 -17.42
CA ASN A 27 -16.82 -7.27 -17.81
C ASN A 27 -15.60 -7.95 -18.45
N GLU A 28 -14.57 -7.19 -18.81
CA GLU A 28 -13.30 -7.70 -19.36
C GLU A 28 -12.16 -7.72 -18.32
N ILE A 29 -12.37 -7.15 -17.13
CA ILE A 29 -11.35 -7.11 -16.07
C ILE A 29 -11.19 -8.51 -15.46
N VAL A 30 -10.00 -9.09 -15.65
CA VAL A 30 -9.59 -10.38 -15.07
C VAL A 30 -8.47 -10.15 -14.06
N ILE A 31 -8.83 -10.17 -12.78
CA ILE A 31 -7.87 -10.09 -11.67
C ILE A 31 -7.59 -11.50 -11.15
N LYS A 32 -6.32 -11.89 -11.18
CA LYS A 32 -5.79 -13.15 -10.63
C LYS A 32 -5.04 -12.88 -9.33
N ARG A 33 -4.51 -13.93 -8.69
CA ARG A 33 -3.68 -13.83 -7.48
C ARG A 33 -2.37 -14.58 -7.66
N THR A 34 -1.28 -14.03 -7.13
CA THR A 34 0.00 -14.74 -7.03
C THR A 34 -0.14 -15.92 -6.08
N PHE A 35 0.90 -16.75 -6.00
CA PHE A 35 0.94 -17.87 -5.04
C PHE A 35 0.79 -17.38 -3.58
N GLU A 36 1.39 -16.24 -3.25
CA GLU A 36 1.33 -15.57 -1.95
C GLU A 36 0.01 -14.81 -1.73
N GLY A 37 -0.88 -14.80 -2.74
CA GLY A 37 -2.21 -14.23 -2.65
C GLY A 37 -2.32 -12.76 -3.08
N LYS A 38 -1.25 -12.11 -3.54
CA LYS A 38 -1.30 -10.72 -4.03
C LYS A 38 -2.17 -10.64 -5.30
N PRO A 39 -3.22 -9.80 -5.34
CA PRO A 39 -4.03 -9.64 -6.55
C PRO A 39 -3.24 -8.91 -7.65
N TYR A 40 -3.43 -9.31 -8.90
CA TYR A 40 -2.81 -8.67 -10.06
C TYR A 40 -3.74 -8.74 -11.30
N LEU A 41 -3.61 -7.77 -12.20
CA LEU A 41 -4.30 -7.76 -13.49
C LEU A 41 -3.56 -8.66 -14.49
N GLU A 42 -4.28 -9.49 -15.24
CA GLU A 42 -3.67 -10.35 -16.26
C GLU A 42 -3.00 -9.52 -17.40
N CYS A 43 -1.67 -9.71 -17.59
CA CYS A 43 -0.79 -8.89 -18.48
C CYS A 43 -1.28 -8.81 -19.94
N SER A 44 -2.08 -9.77 -20.45
CA SER A 44 -2.62 -9.72 -21.83
C SER A 44 -3.56 -8.53 -22.09
N LYS A 45 -3.98 -7.83 -21.03
CA LYS A 45 -4.85 -6.65 -21.10
C LYS A 45 -4.12 -5.33 -20.80
N VAL A 46 -2.85 -5.38 -20.41
CA VAL A 46 -2.07 -4.18 -20.06
C VAL A 46 -1.46 -3.60 -21.34
N GLY A 47 -1.83 -2.36 -21.68
CA GLY A 47 -1.29 -1.64 -22.82
C GLY A 47 0.21 -1.37 -22.68
N VAL A 48 0.88 -1.06 -23.80
CA VAL A 48 2.33 -0.77 -23.86
C VAL A 48 2.73 0.46 -23.01
N GLU A 49 1.76 1.30 -22.66
CA GLU A 49 1.94 2.55 -21.93
C GLU A 49 2.25 2.35 -20.44
N PHE A 50 1.76 1.27 -19.84
CA PHE A 50 1.93 0.99 -18.40
C PHE A 50 2.51 -0.42 -18.19
N PRO A 51 3.77 -0.66 -18.59
CA PRO A 51 4.33 -2.01 -18.72
C PRO A 51 4.36 -2.79 -17.41
N ASN A 52 4.29 -2.09 -16.27
CA ASN A 52 4.27 -2.68 -14.93
C ASN A 52 3.08 -2.19 -14.11
N PHE A 53 1.95 -1.86 -14.76
CA PHE A 53 0.76 -1.48 -14.02
C PHE A 53 0.46 -2.52 -12.93
N ASN A 54 0.49 -2.07 -11.68
CA ASN A 54 0.17 -2.88 -10.53
C ASN A 54 -0.57 -2.05 -9.50
N PHE A 55 -1.29 -2.74 -8.62
CA PHE A 55 -2.05 -2.12 -7.56
C PHE A 55 -1.94 -2.93 -6.27
N ASN A 56 -2.25 -2.28 -5.16
CA ASN A 56 -2.37 -2.92 -3.86
C ASN A 56 -3.55 -2.31 -3.10
N VAL A 57 -4.19 -3.11 -2.26
CA VAL A 57 -5.39 -2.71 -1.50
C VAL A 57 -5.24 -3.18 -0.05
N SER A 58 -5.67 -2.35 0.89
CA SER A 58 -5.76 -2.67 2.31
C SER A 58 -7.06 -2.15 2.89
N HIS A 59 -7.53 -2.75 3.97
CA HIS A 59 -8.73 -2.30 4.69
C HIS A 59 -8.57 -2.57 6.19
N HIS A 60 -8.96 -1.59 7.00
CA HIS A 60 -9.05 -1.74 8.45
C HIS A 60 -9.93 -0.61 9.00
N GLY A 61 -10.73 -0.92 10.03
CA GLY A 61 -11.67 0.03 10.61
C GLY A 61 -12.70 0.50 9.59
N ASP A 62 -12.76 1.80 9.34
CA ASP A 62 -13.79 2.40 8.47
C ASP A 62 -13.32 2.64 7.04
N TYR A 63 -12.08 2.27 6.71
CA TYR A 63 -11.46 2.60 5.44
C TYR A 63 -11.04 1.37 4.63
N VAL A 64 -11.25 1.48 3.32
CA VAL A 64 -10.56 0.66 2.31
C VAL A 64 -9.69 1.61 1.50
N ALA A 65 -8.38 1.33 1.46
CA ALA A 65 -7.38 2.09 0.72
C ALA A 65 -6.88 1.25 -0.46
N ILE A 66 -6.76 1.85 -1.65
CA ILE A 66 -6.11 1.26 -2.82
C ILE A 66 -5.02 2.20 -3.33
N ALA A 67 -3.96 1.66 -3.93
CA ALA A 67 -2.88 2.40 -4.58
C ALA A 67 -2.48 1.68 -5.88
N SER A 68 -2.09 2.41 -6.93
CA SER A 68 -1.48 1.84 -8.16
C SER A 68 -0.21 2.54 -8.57
N GLU A 69 0.61 1.84 -9.34
CA GLU A 69 1.82 2.36 -9.97
C GLU A 69 1.94 1.85 -11.41
N PRO A 70 2.37 2.70 -12.36
CA PRO A 70 2.56 2.30 -13.76
C PRO A 70 3.89 1.55 -13.98
N LEU A 71 4.87 1.78 -13.10
CA LEU A 71 6.26 1.35 -13.28
C LEU A 71 6.84 0.63 -12.04
N CYS A 72 6.82 1.32 -10.90
CA CYS A 72 7.33 0.83 -9.64
C CYS A 72 6.39 -0.19 -9.00
N LEU A 73 6.87 -0.94 -8.02
CA LEU A 73 5.98 -1.70 -7.13
C LEU A 73 5.23 -0.74 -6.21
N VAL A 74 3.98 -1.07 -5.92
CA VAL A 74 3.19 -0.40 -4.89
C VAL A 74 2.69 -1.36 -3.82
N GLY A 75 2.71 -0.88 -2.59
CA GLY A 75 2.03 -1.46 -1.44
C GLY A 75 1.37 -0.35 -0.63
N VAL A 76 0.17 -0.63 -0.14
CA VAL A 76 -0.57 0.27 0.73
C VAL A 76 -1.04 -0.53 1.95
N ASP A 77 -0.93 0.09 3.12
CA ASP A 77 -1.55 -0.44 4.32
C ASP A 77 -2.34 0.65 5.03
N VAL A 78 -3.52 0.31 5.55
CA VAL A 78 -4.34 1.19 6.39
C VAL A 78 -4.57 0.50 7.71
N VAL A 79 -4.42 1.23 8.81
CA VAL A 79 -4.60 0.71 10.16
C VAL A 79 -5.36 1.70 11.04
N CYS A 80 -6.33 1.20 11.81
CA CYS A 80 -7.00 1.93 12.88
C CYS A 80 -6.28 1.67 14.20
N CYS A 81 -5.87 2.72 14.92
CA CYS A 81 -5.25 2.62 16.23
C CYS A 81 -6.32 2.35 17.31
N THR A 82 -6.65 1.08 17.49
CA THR A 82 -7.59 0.61 18.52
C THR A 82 -6.85 0.18 19.79
N GLU A 83 -7.31 0.62 20.95
CA GLU A 83 -6.79 0.16 22.23
C GLU A 83 -7.16 -1.31 22.49
N PRO A 84 -6.24 -2.12 23.05
CA PRO A 84 -6.55 -3.50 23.42
C PRO A 84 -7.57 -3.55 24.56
N GLU A 85 -8.65 -4.32 24.38
CA GLU A 85 -9.71 -4.43 25.40
C GLU A 85 -9.35 -5.33 26.60
N LYS A 86 -8.40 -6.25 26.41
CA LYS A 86 -8.17 -7.39 27.32
C LYS A 86 -6.90 -7.28 28.16
N GLU A 87 -5.97 -6.41 27.77
CA GLU A 87 -4.65 -6.28 28.39
C GLU A 87 -4.11 -4.86 28.24
N PRO A 88 -3.15 -4.43 29.08
CA PRO A 88 -2.49 -3.14 28.93
C PRO A 88 -1.71 -3.03 27.61
N VAL A 89 -1.62 -1.82 27.05
CA VAL A 89 -0.90 -1.56 25.79
C VAL A 89 0.51 -2.18 25.74
N PRO A 90 1.39 -2.00 26.76
CA PRO A 90 2.73 -2.57 26.71
C PRO A 90 2.75 -4.10 26.59
N GLU A 91 1.82 -4.79 27.26
CA GLU A 91 1.70 -6.26 27.17
C GLU A 91 1.19 -6.68 25.79
N PHE A 92 0.21 -5.95 25.25
CA PHE A 92 -0.33 -6.20 23.92
C PHE A 92 0.74 -6.10 22.83
N ILE A 93 1.51 -5.00 22.81
CA ILE A 93 2.50 -4.77 21.75
C ILE A 93 3.69 -5.71 21.86
N GLU A 94 4.04 -6.18 23.06
CA GLU A 94 5.17 -7.10 23.28
C GLU A 94 5.00 -8.40 22.48
N ASN A 95 3.77 -8.84 22.24
CA ASN A 95 3.46 -10.00 21.38
C ASN A 95 3.96 -9.84 19.93
N PHE A 96 4.26 -8.61 19.52
CA PHE A 96 4.72 -8.27 18.18
C PHE A 96 6.19 -7.83 18.15
N SER A 97 6.90 -7.84 19.27
CA SER A 97 8.28 -7.31 19.37
C SER A 97 9.22 -7.95 18.34
N SER A 98 9.03 -9.23 18.02
CA SER A 98 9.82 -9.95 17.02
C SER A 98 9.67 -9.47 15.57
N TYR A 99 8.72 -8.58 15.26
CA TYR A 99 8.56 -8.00 13.92
C TYR A 99 9.32 -6.68 13.75
N PHE A 100 9.88 -6.13 14.83
CA PHE A 100 10.57 -4.85 14.85
C PHE A 100 12.07 -5.04 15.07
N SER A 101 12.88 -4.15 14.51
CA SER A 101 14.29 -4.09 14.90
C SER A 101 14.43 -3.56 16.32
N SER A 102 15.59 -3.74 16.94
CA SER A 102 15.85 -3.18 18.27
C SER A 102 15.70 -1.65 18.29
N LEU A 103 16.10 -0.95 17.22
CA LEU A 103 15.95 0.50 17.12
C LEU A 103 14.47 0.91 17.08
N GLU A 104 13.67 0.26 16.24
CA GLU A 104 12.25 0.56 16.11
C GLU A 104 11.52 0.25 17.42
N TRP A 105 11.83 -0.89 18.03
CA TRP A 105 11.25 -1.30 19.30
C TRP A 105 11.58 -0.32 20.42
N ASP A 106 12.84 0.10 20.53
CA ASP A 106 13.27 1.11 21.48
C ASP A 106 12.54 2.44 21.24
N ASN A 107 12.35 2.84 19.97
CA ASN A 107 11.58 4.06 19.67
C ASN A 107 10.12 3.93 20.11
N ILE A 108 9.48 2.78 19.89
CA ILE A 108 8.08 2.52 20.25
C ILE A 108 7.87 2.57 21.77
N ILE A 109 8.68 1.83 22.54
CA ILE A 109 8.45 1.68 23.98
C ILE A 109 8.82 2.93 24.78
N ASN A 110 9.63 3.84 24.20
CA ASN A 110 10.12 5.04 24.86
C ASN A 110 9.36 6.33 24.46
N THR A 111 8.30 6.26 23.63
CA THR A 111 7.58 7.48 23.17
C THR A 111 6.89 8.24 24.29
N GLY A 112 6.51 7.57 25.40
CA GLY A 112 5.95 8.22 26.59
C GLY A 112 4.71 7.51 27.12
N THR A 113 3.53 8.08 26.87
CA THR A 113 2.25 7.55 27.34
C THR A 113 1.85 6.27 26.60
N SER A 114 0.92 5.48 27.17
CA SER A 114 0.41 4.27 26.50
C SER A 114 -0.25 4.56 25.15
N ASP A 115 -0.91 5.72 24.98
CA ASP A 115 -1.49 6.10 23.68
C ASP A 115 -0.39 6.41 22.65
N GLU A 116 0.66 7.11 23.05
CA GLU A 116 1.80 7.43 22.18
C GLU A 116 2.56 6.16 21.75
N ILE A 117 2.80 5.24 22.69
CA ILE A 117 3.38 3.91 22.42
C ILE A 117 2.53 3.16 21.39
N LEU A 118 1.20 3.12 21.59
CA LEU A 118 0.28 2.41 20.70
C LEU A 118 0.26 3.03 19.30
N VAL A 119 0.25 4.36 19.21
CA VAL A 119 0.28 5.08 17.93
C VAL A 119 1.58 4.79 17.18
N ASP A 120 2.74 4.86 17.84
CA ASP A 120 4.02 4.61 17.18
C ASP A 120 4.19 3.14 16.76
N PHE A 121 3.72 2.20 17.58
CA PHE A 121 3.60 0.79 17.20
C PHE A 121 2.84 0.63 15.88
N TYR A 122 1.64 1.22 15.78
CA TYR A 122 0.83 1.10 14.58
C TYR A 122 1.42 1.82 13.37
N ARG A 123 2.15 2.93 13.55
CA ARG A 123 2.84 3.61 12.44
C ARG A 123 3.95 2.75 11.84
N TYR A 124 4.81 2.16 12.67
CA TYR A 124 5.84 1.24 12.20
C TYR A 124 5.24 -0.02 11.58
N TRP A 125 4.21 -0.58 12.21
CA TRP A 125 3.47 -1.73 11.67
C TRP A 125 2.93 -1.44 10.26
N CYS A 126 2.28 -0.29 10.09
CA CYS A 126 1.70 0.13 8.82
C CYS A 126 2.76 0.28 7.72
N LEU A 127 3.94 0.86 8.04
CA LEU A 127 5.07 0.97 7.11
C LEU A 127 5.62 -0.41 6.68
N LYS A 128 5.80 -1.32 7.65
CA LYS A 128 6.27 -2.69 7.38
C LYS A 128 5.28 -3.47 6.52
N GLU A 129 3.98 -3.40 6.83
CA GLU A 129 2.93 -4.02 6.05
C GLU A 129 2.89 -3.47 4.61
N ALA A 130 2.98 -2.15 4.43
CA ALA A 130 3.01 -1.54 3.10
C ALA A 130 4.23 -2.03 2.29
N PHE A 131 5.41 -2.13 2.90
CA PHE A 131 6.61 -2.67 2.25
C PHE A 131 6.44 -4.13 1.83
N VAL A 132 6.01 -4.97 2.75
CA VAL A 132 5.79 -6.41 2.52
C VAL A 132 4.73 -6.64 1.44
N LYS A 133 3.65 -5.86 1.47
CA LYS A 133 2.60 -5.89 0.45
C LYS A 133 3.12 -5.42 -0.91
N ALA A 134 4.02 -4.45 -0.96
CA ALA A 134 4.65 -4.01 -2.20
C ALA A 134 5.50 -5.14 -2.82
N VAL A 135 6.37 -5.77 -2.02
CA VAL A 135 7.20 -6.92 -2.41
C VAL A 135 6.37 -8.14 -2.81
N GLY A 136 5.23 -8.36 -2.17
CA GLY A 136 4.34 -9.49 -2.45
C GLY A 136 4.77 -10.79 -1.78
N SER A 137 5.52 -10.72 -0.67
CA SER A 137 5.96 -11.89 0.10
C SER A 137 4.96 -12.37 1.15
N GLY A 138 4.00 -11.52 1.53
CA GLY A 138 3.23 -11.70 2.76
C GLY A 138 4.11 -11.54 4.01
N LEU A 139 3.48 -11.63 5.20
CA LEU A 139 4.11 -11.59 6.54
C LEU A 139 5.01 -12.82 6.82
N ALA A 140 5.82 -13.21 5.85
CA ALA A 140 6.80 -14.27 5.98
C ALA A 140 8.06 -13.77 6.70
N TYR A 141 8.95 -14.71 6.98
CA TYR A 141 10.24 -14.54 7.65
C TYR A 141 11.05 -13.31 7.17
N GLY A 142 11.60 -12.54 8.10
CA GLY A 142 12.56 -11.46 7.82
C GLY A 142 12.02 -10.03 7.93
N VAL A 143 10.81 -9.81 8.46
CA VAL A 143 10.26 -8.46 8.69
C VAL A 143 11.07 -7.69 9.76
N ASP A 144 11.67 -8.42 10.70
CA ASP A 144 12.61 -7.91 11.71
C ASP A 144 13.87 -7.28 11.08
N LYS A 145 14.25 -7.73 9.87
CA LYS A 145 15.39 -7.19 9.13
C LYS A 145 15.09 -5.89 8.40
N VAL A 146 13.82 -5.55 8.24
CA VAL A 146 13.35 -4.33 7.59
C VAL A 146 13.24 -3.24 8.65
N GLU A 147 14.21 -2.33 8.69
CA GLU A 147 14.28 -1.29 9.72
C GLU A 147 13.98 0.08 9.12
N PHE A 148 12.93 0.74 9.62
CA PHE A 148 12.53 2.08 9.22
C PHE A 148 13.21 3.18 10.04
N HIS A 149 13.61 4.23 9.33
CA HIS A 149 14.18 5.46 9.88
C HIS A 149 13.34 6.64 9.41
N HIS A 150 13.13 7.63 10.27
CA HIS A 150 12.36 8.82 9.92
C HIS A 150 12.81 10.05 10.70
N THR A 151 12.42 11.23 10.23
CA THR A 151 12.47 12.47 11.00
C THR A 151 11.04 12.97 11.19
N ASN A 152 10.49 12.92 12.41
CA ASN A 152 9.10 13.31 12.71
C ASN A 152 8.05 12.64 11.81
N TRP A 153 8.20 11.33 11.51
CA TRP A 153 7.32 10.61 10.58
C TRP A 153 7.27 11.18 9.15
N THR A 154 8.25 12.01 8.83
CA THR A 154 8.56 12.51 7.49
C THR A 154 9.96 12.04 7.11
N ASN A 155 10.36 12.21 5.85
CA ASN A 155 11.66 11.74 5.35
C ASN A 155 11.94 10.27 5.72
N ILE A 156 10.97 9.41 5.43
CA ILE A 156 11.01 8.00 5.80
C ILE A 156 11.95 7.25 4.85
N SER A 157 12.85 6.45 5.42
CA SER A 157 13.79 5.60 4.72
C SER A 157 13.82 4.22 5.35
N VAL A 158 14.34 3.23 4.63
CA VAL A 158 14.39 1.85 5.09
C VAL A 158 15.78 1.27 4.90
N LYS A 159 16.19 0.41 5.82
CA LYS A 159 17.34 -0.48 5.71
C LYS A 159 16.86 -1.92 5.72
N VAL A 160 17.53 -2.77 4.96
CA VAL A 160 17.33 -4.22 5.02
C VAL A 160 18.66 -4.88 5.29
N ASP A 161 18.73 -5.70 6.34
CA ASP A 161 19.98 -6.31 6.81
C ASP A 161 21.10 -5.25 7.05
N GLY A 162 20.73 -4.07 7.56
CA GLY A 162 21.64 -2.96 7.85
C GLY A 162 21.98 -2.06 6.65
N GLU A 163 21.64 -2.48 5.43
CA GLU A 163 21.97 -1.73 4.20
C GLU A 163 20.81 -0.82 3.77
N PRO A 164 21.07 0.48 3.47
CA PRO A 164 20.04 1.38 2.97
C PRO A 164 19.45 0.95 1.63
N LEU A 165 18.11 0.89 1.53
CA LEU A 165 17.42 0.67 0.26
C LEU A 165 16.99 2.01 -0.36
N THR A 166 17.90 2.60 -1.13
CA THR A 166 17.71 3.91 -1.77
C THR A 166 16.65 3.94 -2.86
N GLU A 167 16.29 2.77 -3.38
CA GLU A 167 15.29 2.58 -4.42
C GLU A 167 13.86 2.54 -3.88
N TRP A 168 13.66 2.79 -2.58
CA TRP A 168 12.34 2.82 -1.96
C TRP A 168 11.95 4.21 -1.49
N ARG A 169 10.65 4.50 -1.55
CA ARG A 169 10.03 5.70 -1.00
C ARG A 169 8.81 5.32 -0.20
N PHE A 170 8.58 6.05 0.88
CA PHE A 170 7.49 5.80 1.81
C PHE A 170 6.80 7.10 2.18
N TRP A 171 5.49 7.00 2.35
CA TRP A 171 4.65 8.08 2.83
C TRP A 171 3.72 7.54 3.90
N LEU A 172 3.50 8.34 4.93
CA LEU A 172 2.62 8.01 6.03
C LEU A 172 1.64 9.16 6.21
N PHE A 173 0.35 8.85 6.18
CA PHE A 173 -0.73 9.83 6.23
C PHE A 173 -1.62 9.54 7.43
N LYS A 174 -2.00 10.60 8.14
CA LYS A 174 -3.03 10.52 9.18
C LYS A 174 -4.39 10.73 8.54
N LEU A 175 -5.33 9.85 8.86
CA LEU A 175 -6.74 9.99 8.50
C LEU A 175 -7.59 10.26 9.76
N PRO A 176 -8.85 10.68 9.60
CA PRO A 176 -9.81 10.78 10.70
C PRO A 176 -9.96 9.48 11.50
N GLU A 177 -10.59 9.59 12.67
CA GLU A 177 -10.92 8.42 13.52
C GLU A 177 -9.71 7.54 13.85
N ARG A 178 -8.54 8.15 14.09
CA ARG A 178 -7.30 7.48 14.49
C ARG A 178 -6.77 6.44 13.48
N HIS A 179 -6.98 6.69 12.19
CA HIS A 179 -6.41 5.85 11.14
C HIS A 179 -5.07 6.39 10.62
N TRP A 180 -4.19 5.47 10.23
CA TRP A 180 -2.95 5.74 9.50
C TRP A 180 -2.93 4.97 8.20
N VAL A 181 -2.36 5.57 7.16
CA VAL A 181 -2.14 4.90 5.88
C VAL A 181 -0.69 5.06 5.46
N ALA A 182 -0.02 3.94 5.21
CA ALA A 182 1.31 3.90 4.65
C ALA A 182 1.27 3.51 3.17
N VAL A 183 2.06 4.18 2.35
CA VAL A 183 2.30 3.82 0.95
C VAL A 183 3.79 3.53 0.78
N ALA A 184 4.10 2.39 0.19
CA ALA A 184 5.45 1.98 -0.17
C ALA A 184 5.57 1.89 -1.69
N ARG A 185 6.57 2.60 -2.25
CA ARG A 185 6.94 2.53 -3.67
C ARG A 185 8.37 2.02 -3.79
N GLY A 186 8.61 1.03 -4.64
CA GLY A 186 9.93 0.41 -4.78
C GLY A 186 10.23 -0.17 -6.14
N HIS A 187 11.48 -0.61 -6.35
CA HIS A 187 11.90 -1.18 -7.63
C HIS A 187 11.30 -2.58 -7.85
N PRO A 188 10.82 -2.92 -9.06
CA PRO A 188 10.33 -4.26 -9.41
C PRO A 188 11.30 -5.43 -9.15
N ARG A 189 12.60 -5.18 -9.00
CA ARG A 189 13.60 -6.23 -8.72
C ARG A 189 13.40 -6.87 -7.35
N PHE A 190 12.76 -6.15 -6.42
CA PHE A 190 12.49 -6.61 -5.06
C PHE A 190 11.23 -7.46 -4.95
N ALA A 191 10.42 -7.58 -6.01
CA ALA A 191 9.24 -8.45 -5.99
C ALA A 191 9.62 -9.91 -5.78
N THR A 192 8.73 -10.70 -5.17
CA THR A 192 8.89 -12.16 -5.13
C THR A 192 8.92 -12.77 -6.53
N GLU A 193 9.50 -13.96 -6.66
CA GLU A 193 9.62 -14.63 -7.96
C GLU A 193 8.27 -14.89 -8.64
N ASN A 194 7.23 -15.22 -7.88
CA ASN A 194 5.89 -15.39 -8.42
C ASN A 194 5.29 -14.04 -8.85
N TYR A 195 5.56 -12.97 -8.11
CA TYR A 195 5.07 -11.65 -8.45
C TYR A 195 5.79 -11.05 -9.67
N LYS A 196 7.12 -11.24 -9.80
CA LYS A 196 7.90 -10.84 -10.98
C LYS A 196 7.34 -11.39 -12.30
N ARG A 197 6.80 -12.62 -12.29
CA ARG A 197 6.18 -13.24 -13.48
C ARG A 197 4.91 -12.52 -13.98
N THR A 198 4.33 -11.67 -13.14
CA THR A 198 3.15 -10.86 -13.50
C THR A 198 3.52 -9.50 -14.07
N ILE A 199 4.80 -9.11 -13.98
CA ILE A 199 5.32 -7.81 -14.37
C ILE A 199 5.97 -7.95 -15.74
N CYS A 200 5.57 -7.10 -16.70
CA CYS A 200 5.95 -7.29 -18.09
C CYS A 200 7.35 -6.68 -18.41
N LYS A 201 7.84 -5.69 -17.63
CA LYS A 201 9.20 -5.11 -17.75
C LYS A 201 9.94 -5.09 -16.40
N ALA A 202 10.92 -5.98 -16.22
CA ALA A 202 11.69 -6.05 -14.97
C ALA A 202 12.99 -5.20 -14.99
N GLU A 203 13.53 -4.92 -16.19
CA GLU A 203 14.77 -4.16 -16.39
C GLU A 203 14.47 -2.76 -16.93
N PHE A 204 15.05 -1.76 -16.28
CA PHE A 204 14.90 -0.34 -16.58
C PHE A 204 16.26 0.29 -16.77
N ASP A 205 16.36 1.29 -17.64
CA ASP A 205 17.46 2.23 -17.52
C ASP A 205 17.30 3.05 -16.22
N ALA A 206 18.42 3.50 -15.66
CA ALA A 206 18.41 4.17 -14.35
C ALA A 206 17.62 5.49 -14.37
N GLU A 207 17.47 6.14 -15.53
CA GLU A 207 16.82 7.44 -15.66
C GLU A 207 15.30 7.30 -15.71
N GLU A 208 14.78 6.32 -16.46
CA GLU A 208 13.36 5.94 -16.51
C GLU A 208 12.87 5.52 -15.13
N TYR A 209 13.66 4.70 -14.42
CA TYR A 209 13.34 4.31 -13.05
C TYR A 209 13.33 5.52 -12.10
N HIS A 210 14.33 6.40 -12.19
CA HIS A 210 14.40 7.58 -11.32
C HIS A 210 13.21 8.53 -11.56
N LYS A 211 12.75 8.67 -12.81
CA LYS A 211 11.53 9.42 -13.12
C LYS A 211 10.30 8.78 -12.48
N GLY A 212 10.13 7.47 -12.63
CA GLY A 212 9.03 6.72 -12.00
C GLY A 212 9.02 6.80 -10.48
N LEU A 213 10.18 6.63 -9.84
CA LEU A 213 10.32 6.66 -8.38
C LEU A 213 9.91 8.02 -7.80
N ASN A 214 10.22 9.11 -8.52
CA ASN A 214 9.94 10.48 -8.11
C ASN A 214 8.63 11.04 -8.70
N LEU A 215 7.76 10.21 -9.27
CA LEU A 215 6.42 10.65 -9.63
C LEU A 215 5.72 11.22 -8.38
N PRO A 216 5.02 12.36 -8.48
CA PRO A 216 4.38 12.96 -7.32
C PRO A 216 3.32 11.99 -6.78
N ASN A 217 3.36 11.73 -5.47
CA ASN A 217 2.22 11.09 -4.79
C ASN A 217 1.31 12.20 -4.28
N VAL A 218 0.15 12.31 -4.91
CA VAL A 218 -0.88 13.26 -4.48
C VAL A 218 -1.68 12.62 -3.36
N ALA A 219 -2.28 13.45 -2.50
CA ALA A 219 -3.01 12.99 -1.31
C ALA A 219 -4.13 11.98 -1.64
N PHE A 220 -4.58 11.21 -0.64
CA PHE A 220 -5.73 10.32 -0.81
C PHE A 220 -6.99 11.09 -1.25
N VAL A 221 -7.63 10.60 -2.31
CA VAL A 221 -8.92 11.06 -2.82
C VAL A 221 -10.02 10.20 -2.21
N THR A 222 -10.88 10.77 -1.37
CA THR A 222 -12.01 10.01 -0.81
C THR A 222 -13.08 9.79 -1.89
N ARG A 223 -13.59 8.57 -2.01
CA ARG A 223 -14.67 8.17 -2.91
C ARG A 223 -15.81 7.54 -2.12
N ILE A 224 -17.05 7.83 -2.51
CA ILE A 224 -18.23 7.10 -2.01
C ILE A 224 -18.53 5.90 -2.92
N ILE A 225 -19.29 4.92 -2.43
CA ILE A 225 -19.56 3.66 -3.15
C ILE A 225 -20.22 3.93 -4.51
N GLU A 226 -21.08 4.93 -4.60
CA GLU A 226 -21.80 5.35 -5.80
C GLU A 226 -20.85 5.80 -6.91
N GLN A 227 -19.69 6.37 -6.56
CA GLN A 227 -18.66 6.80 -7.50
C GLN A 227 -17.83 5.63 -8.05
N LEU A 228 -17.91 4.46 -7.41
CA LEU A 228 -17.20 3.24 -7.85
C LEU A 228 -18.00 2.45 -8.88
N ILE A 229 -19.22 2.88 -9.22
CA ILE A 229 -20.06 2.21 -10.20
C ILE A 229 -19.99 3.02 -11.50
N PRO A 230 -19.55 2.43 -12.61
CA PRO A 230 -19.35 3.15 -13.87
C PRO A 230 -20.69 3.69 -14.39
N VAL A 231 -20.78 5.01 -14.53
CA VAL A 231 -21.88 5.68 -15.24
C VAL A 231 -21.46 5.79 -16.71
N SER A 232 -22.36 5.48 -17.63
CA SER A 232 -22.08 5.38 -19.08
C SER A 232 -21.77 6.73 -19.72
N HIS A 233 -20.59 7.32 -19.48
CA HIS A 233 -20.14 8.52 -20.16
C HIS A 233 -18.73 8.35 -20.72
N GLY A 234 -18.53 8.85 -21.94
CA GLY A 234 -17.24 8.80 -22.63
C GLY A 234 -16.29 9.79 -21.99
N GLU A 235 -15.36 9.29 -21.17
CA GLU A 235 -14.30 10.08 -20.55
C GLU A 235 -12.96 9.89 -21.29
N GLU A 236 -12.14 10.94 -21.27
CA GLU A 236 -10.80 10.96 -21.85
C GLU A 236 -9.85 10.04 -21.06
N ARG A 237 -8.85 9.47 -21.74
CA ARG A 237 -7.90 8.52 -21.14
C ARG A 237 -6.95 9.26 -20.17
N PRO A 238 -6.78 8.79 -18.92
CA PRO A 238 -5.86 9.42 -17.97
C PRO A 238 -4.41 9.32 -18.41
N THR A 239 -3.62 10.32 -18.03
CA THR A 239 -2.18 10.41 -18.29
C THR A 239 -1.37 9.69 -17.20
N MET A 240 -0.06 9.48 -17.43
CA MET A 240 0.84 8.92 -16.40
C MET A 240 0.84 9.70 -15.07
N GLN A 241 0.56 11.00 -15.09
CA GLN A 241 0.47 11.82 -13.87
C GLN A 241 -0.82 11.52 -13.11
N ASP A 242 -1.94 11.33 -13.80
CA ASP A 242 -3.24 10.99 -13.21
C ASP A 242 -3.19 9.61 -12.50
N ILE A 243 -2.36 8.69 -12.98
CA ILE A 243 -2.17 7.36 -12.38
C ILE A 243 -1.37 7.39 -11.08
N CYS A 244 -0.50 8.39 -10.92
CA CYS A 244 0.20 8.64 -9.65
C CYS A 244 -0.52 9.65 -8.76
N SER A 245 -1.38 10.52 -9.31
CA SER A 245 -2.12 11.54 -8.55
C SER A 245 -3.51 11.11 -8.08
N ASP A 246 -4.18 10.20 -8.79
CA ASP A 246 -5.62 9.99 -8.56
C ASP A 246 -5.92 8.66 -7.86
N CYS A 247 -4.90 7.85 -7.59
CA CYS A 247 -5.10 6.43 -7.32
C CYS A 247 -5.04 6.04 -5.84
N LEU A 248 -5.28 6.99 -4.94
CA LEU A 248 -5.37 6.75 -3.50
C LEU A 248 -6.82 6.90 -3.04
N HIS A 249 -7.66 5.93 -3.39
CA HIS A 249 -9.07 5.99 -3.02
C HIS A 249 -9.31 5.52 -1.60
N LEU A 250 -10.00 6.35 -0.82
CA LEU A 250 -10.56 5.99 0.48
C LEU A 250 -12.07 5.89 0.32
N SER A 251 -12.65 4.71 0.56
CA SER A 251 -14.09 4.62 0.79
C SER A 251 -14.35 4.63 2.29
N SER A 252 -14.86 5.75 2.79
CA SER A 252 -15.44 5.86 4.13
C SER A 252 -16.88 5.38 4.14
N ARG A 253 -17.33 4.91 5.31
CA ARG A 253 -18.60 4.23 5.58
C ARG A 253 -19.89 5.02 5.38
N GLU A 254 -19.86 6.29 4.96
CA GLU A 254 -21.07 7.11 4.86
C GLU A 254 -21.75 6.98 3.49
N ALA A 255 -22.64 5.98 3.42
CA ALA A 255 -23.98 6.11 2.86
C ALA A 255 -24.97 5.52 3.87
#